data_AF-A0A2V8TY74-F1
#
_entry.id   AF-A0A2V8TY74-F1
#
_cell.length_a   1.000
_cell.length_b   1.000
_cell.length_c   1.000
_cell.angle_alpha   90.00
_cell.angle_beta   90.00
_cell.angle_gamma   90.00
#
_symmetry.space_group_name_H-M   'P 1'
#
loop_
_entity.id
_entity.type
_entity.pdbx_description
1 polymer ?
#
loop_
_entity_poly.entity_id
_entity_poly.type
_entity_poly.pdbx_seq_one_letter_code
_entity_poly.pdbx_strand_id
1 'polypeptide(L)'
;PPPSAFIILSNPSLNVSGDSAAGQQAITVFHDGLLPFSPLAHNATGPHFGLVPGQLYTLRWASNPQVDKNVCPGDNSQAMIDLSSAGGGSERGYIEDTSASVIRTAIESGYQTYTVEVGGTVNMTGGAKQTELDALINRVGQDTDPYSATYADYVNGGHGNGRRLVPVPINSGYPNYTVLQISAFLLEPASTYDKGGNSAWCAEYVGAWVKGAANKGASDSGAFVPRLVK
;
A
#
# COMPACT_ATOMS: atom_id res chain seq x y z
N PRO A 1 40.88 -72.37 22.31
CA PRO A 1 39.87 -71.43 21.78
C PRO A 1 40.36 -69.98 21.88
N PRO A 2 40.53 -69.23 20.77
CA PRO A 2 40.93 -67.84 20.84
C PRO A 2 39.73 -66.96 21.23
N PRO A 3 39.95 -65.77 21.82
CA PRO A 3 38.86 -64.86 22.17
C PRO A 3 38.27 -64.26 20.88
N SER A 4 36.94 -64.24 20.79
CA SER A 4 36.22 -63.58 19.70
C SER A 4 36.29 -62.07 19.91
N ALA A 5 36.90 -61.36 18.97
CA ALA A 5 36.86 -59.91 18.92
C ALA A 5 35.52 -59.46 18.31
N PHE A 6 34.78 -58.66 19.07
CA PHE A 6 33.55 -58.03 18.60
C PHE A 6 33.91 -56.68 17.98
N ILE A 7 33.71 -56.53 16.67
CA ILE A 7 33.91 -55.25 15.96
C ILE A 7 32.57 -54.50 16.00
N ILE A 8 32.52 -53.39 16.74
CA ILE A 8 31.40 -52.45 16.68
C ILE A 8 31.63 -51.55 15.46
N LEU A 9 30.81 -51.73 14.41
CA LEU A 9 30.76 -50.82 13.27
C LEU A 9 30.04 -49.55 13.72
N SER A 10 30.73 -48.40 13.66
CA SER A 10 30.09 -47.10 13.85
C SER A 10 29.17 -46.82 12.67
N ASN A 11 27.89 -46.54 12.94
CA ASN A 11 26.98 -46.02 11.91
C ASN A 11 27.49 -44.64 11.46
N PRO A 12 27.76 -44.39 10.16
CA PRO A 12 28.05 -43.05 9.71
C PRO A 12 26.77 -42.19 9.80
N SER A 13 26.77 -41.21 10.70
CA SER A 13 25.78 -40.14 10.69
C SER A 13 26.17 -39.12 9.62
N LEU A 14 25.33 -38.92 8.61
CA LEU A 14 25.45 -37.84 7.65
C LEU A 14 24.81 -36.57 8.24
N ASN A 15 25.64 -35.56 8.51
CA ASN A 15 25.12 -34.22 8.80
C ASN A 15 24.57 -33.63 7.51
N VAL A 16 23.24 -33.52 7.42
CA VAL A 16 22.56 -32.76 6.36
C VAL A 16 22.48 -31.32 6.84
N SER A 17 23.35 -30.45 6.32
CA SER A 17 23.25 -29.00 6.49
C SER A 17 22.39 -28.47 5.35
N GLY A 18 21.27 -27.81 5.69
CA GLY A 18 20.46 -27.05 4.75
C GLY A 18 20.57 -25.57 5.09
N ASP A 19 20.98 -24.76 4.12
CA ASP A 19 20.92 -23.30 4.21
C ASP A 19 19.70 -22.81 3.41
N SER A 20 19.00 -21.83 3.95
CA SER A 20 17.91 -21.14 3.26
C SER A 20 17.96 -19.67 3.62
N ALA A 21 18.25 -18.83 2.64
CA ALA A 21 18.12 -17.38 2.79
C ALA A 21 16.70 -16.96 2.36
N ALA A 22 16.13 -15.97 3.04
CA ALA A 22 14.90 -15.30 2.59
C ALA A 22 15.27 -13.90 2.08
N GLY A 23 14.71 -13.52 0.94
CA GLY A 23 14.95 -12.24 0.27
C GLY A 23 13.66 -11.58 -0.19
N GLN A 24 13.74 -10.30 -0.54
CA GLN A 24 12.64 -9.53 -1.09
C GLN A 24 12.82 -9.42 -2.61
N GLN A 25 11.86 -9.96 -3.38
CA GLN A 25 11.81 -9.81 -4.82
C GLN A 25 10.83 -8.69 -5.18
N ALA A 26 11.26 -7.72 -6.00
CA ALA A 26 10.38 -6.63 -6.44
C ALA A 26 9.19 -7.17 -7.25
N ILE A 27 8.01 -6.60 -6.98
CA ILE A 27 6.77 -6.79 -7.74
C ILE A 27 6.47 -5.48 -8.45
N THR A 28 6.39 -5.52 -9.78
CA THR A 28 6.07 -4.34 -10.60
C THR A 28 4.73 -4.47 -11.33
N VAL A 29 4.06 -5.63 -11.23
CA VAL A 29 2.79 -5.93 -11.91
C VAL A 29 1.83 -6.55 -10.90
N PHE A 30 0.62 -6.01 -10.81
CA PHE A 30 -0.43 -6.43 -9.90
C PHE A 30 -1.71 -6.76 -10.65
N HIS A 31 -2.16 -8.00 -10.51
CA HIS A 31 -3.47 -8.45 -10.97
C HIS A 31 -4.54 -8.40 -9.86
N ASP A 32 -4.08 -8.29 -8.60
CA ASP A 32 -4.88 -8.20 -7.40
C ASP A 32 -4.08 -7.59 -6.24
N GLY A 33 -4.79 -7.20 -5.18
CA GLY A 33 -4.24 -6.83 -3.88
C GLY A 33 -3.98 -5.33 -3.68
N LEU A 34 -4.07 -4.50 -4.72
CA LEU A 34 -3.95 -3.05 -4.59
C LEU A 34 -5.17 -2.44 -3.91
N LEU A 35 -4.93 -1.40 -3.10
CA LEU A 35 -6.00 -0.51 -2.71
C LEU A 35 -6.34 0.39 -3.92
N PRO A 36 -7.62 0.58 -4.27
CA PRO A 36 -8.03 1.22 -5.52
C PRO A 36 -7.97 2.75 -5.50
N PHE A 37 -6.95 3.30 -4.85
CA PHE A 37 -6.63 4.73 -4.87
C PHE A 37 -5.25 4.93 -5.51
N SER A 38 -4.98 6.14 -5.98
CA SER A 38 -3.67 6.47 -6.52
C SER A 38 -3.28 7.91 -6.18
N PRO A 39 -2.47 8.09 -5.11
CA PRO A 39 -1.86 9.37 -4.76
C PRO A 39 -0.99 9.92 -5.87
N LEU A 40 -0.87 11.25 -5.87
CA LEU A 40 -0.03 11.98 -6.82
C LEU A 40 1.41 12.05 -6.32
N ALA A 41 2.35 11.76 -7.21
CA ALA A 41 3.75 12.08 -7.01
C ALA A 41 3.98 13.60 -7.00
N HIS A 42 4.95 14.05 -6.21
CA HIS A 42 5.35 15.46 -6.15
C HIS A 42 6.49 15.77 -7.12
N ASN A 43 7.23 14.75 -7.54
CA ASN A 43 8.23 14.84 -8.59
C ASN A 43 8.43 13.48 -9.28
N ALA A 44 9.21 13.45 -10.35
CA ALA A 44 9.50 12.24 -11.11
C ALA A 44 10.72 11.45 -10.60
N THR A 45 11.33 11.87 -9.48
CA THR A 45 12.61 11.34 -9.01
C THR A 45 12.40 10.35 -7.87
N GLY A 46 12.79 9.09 -8.13
CA GLY A 46 12.79 8.05 -7.12
C GLY A 46 13.80 8.32 -5.96
N PRO A 47 13.70 7.58 -4.85
CA PRO A 47 12.84 6.42 -4.68
C PRO A 47 11.44 6.75 -4.15
N HIS A 48 11.18 7.96 -3.64
CA HIS A 48 9.89 8.31 -3.03
C HIS A 48 9.04 9.29 -3.85
N PHE A 49 9.54 9.78 -4.99
CA PHE A 49 8.79 10.68 -5.88
C PHE A 49 8.29 11.95 -5.16
N GLY A 50 9.11 12.43 -4.22
CA GLY A 50 8.85 13.59 -3.36
C GLY A 50 7.94 13.33 -2.17
N LEU A 51 7.45 12.09 -1.98
CA LEU A 51 6.77 11.69 -0.75
C LEU A 51 7.78 11.47 0.40
N VAL A 52 7.36 11.76 1.63
CA VAL A 52 8.17 11.65 2.84
C VAL A 52 7.57 10.59 3.76
N PRO A 53 8.32 9.52 4.12
CA PRO A 53 7.82 8.52 5.06
C PRO A 53 7.38 9.15 6.38
N GLY A 54 6.23 8.75 6.90
CA GLY A 54 5.63 9.33 8.11
C GLY A 54 4.65 10.48 7.86
N GLN A 55 4.54 10.95 6.61
CA GLN A 55 3.64 12.05 6.25
C GLN A 55 2.32 11.54 5.66
N LEU A 56 1.22 12.25 5.93
CA LEU A 56 -0.10 11.98 5.39
C LEU A 56 -0.29 12.55 3.98
N TYR A 57 -0.67 11.70 3.03
CA TYR A 57 -0.95 12.06 1.64
C TYR A 57 -2.37 11.68 1.23
N THR A 58 -2.84 12.34 0.18
CA THR A 58 -4.22 12.28 -0.30
C THR A 58 -4.45 11.02 -1.12
N LEU A 59 -5.23 10.08 -0.58
CA LEU A 59 -5.80 8.97 -1.34
C LEU A 59 -6.99 9.45 -2.17
N ARG A 60 -7.84 10.28 -1.55
CA ARG A 60 -9.02 10.88 -2.20
C ARG A 60 -9.07 12.38 -1.99
N TRP A 61 -9.11 13.14 -3.08
CA TRP A 61 -9.16 14.59 -3.06
C TRP A 61 -10.57 15.12 -2.73
N ALA A 62 -10.61 16.27 -2.06
CA ALA A 62 -11.84 17.02 -1.84
C ALA A 62 -12.45 17.52 -3.17
N SER A 63 -13.76 17.79 -3.21
CA SER A 63 -14.40 18.40 -4.39
C SER A 63 -13.79 19.73 -4.82
N ASN A 64 -13.38 20.54 -3.84
CA ASN A 64 -12.82 21.86 -4.04
C ASN A 64 -11.64 22.01 -3.07
N PRO A 65 -10.48 21.42 -3.40
CA PRO A 65 -9.32 21.41 -2.51
C PRO A 65 -8.74 22.82 -2.37
N GLN A 66 -8.42 23.20 -1.13
CA GLN A 66 -7.90 24.50 -0.75
C GLN A 66 -6.79 24.33 0.28
N VAL A 67 -5.71 25.11 0.11
CA VAL A 67 -4.59 25.19 1.04
C VAL A 67 -5.10 25.51 2.44
N ASP A 68 -4.54 24.84 3.45
CA ASP A 68 -4.83 24.99 4.88
C ASP A 68 -6.28 24.74 5.29
N LYS A 69 -7.06 24.03 4.46
CA LYS A 69 -8.49 23.79 4.73
C LYS A 69 -8.91 22.33 4.63
N ASN A 70 -8.71 21.70 3.47
CA ASN A 70 -9.31 20.41 3.16
C ASN A 70 -8.44 19.55 2.24
N VAL A 71 -7.14 19.61 2.49
CA VAL A 71 -6.10 18.81 1.83
C VAL A 71 -5.27 18.11 2.89
N CYS A 72 -4.69 16.96 2.54
CA CYS A 72 -3.82 16.24 3.48
C CYS A 72 -2.53 17.04 3.69
N PRO A 73 -1.93 16.98 4.89
CA PRO A 73 -0.73 17.77 5.22
C PRO A 73 0.42 17.64 4.23
N GLY A 74 0.68 16.44 3.70
CA GLY A 74 1.70 16.19 2.68
C GLY A 74 1.42 16.91 1.37
N ASP A 75 0.15 17.04 0.98
CA ASP A 75 -0.27 17.68 -0.28
C ASP A 75 -0.72 19.12 -0.12
N ASN A 76 -0.44 19.74 1.05
CA ASN A 76 -0.91 21.07 1.39
C ASN A 76 -0.08 22.18 0.70
N SER A 77 -0.16 22.23 -0.63
CA SER A 77 0.46 23.25 -1.44
C SER A 77 -0.39 23.58 -2.66
N GLN A 78 -0.26 24.81 -3.17
CA GLN A 78 -0.98 25.22 -4.37
C GLN A 78 -0.60 24.38 -5.58
N ALA A 79 0.68 24.00 -5.71
CA ALA A 79 1.15 23.17 -6.82
C ALA A 79 0.45 21.80 -6.88
N MET A 80 0.25 21.15 -5.73
CA MET A 80 -0.43 19.86 -5.68
C MET A 80 -1.94 19.99 -5.91
N ILE A 81 -2.55 21.08 -5.45
CA ILE A 81 -3.95 21.41 -5.75
C ILE A 81 -4.15 21.65 -7.24
N ASP A 82 -3.24 22.39 -7.88
CA ASP A 82 -3.28 22.67 -9.31
C ASP A 82 -3.11 21.38 -10.13
N LEU A 83 -2.18 20.51 -9.71
CA LEU A 83 -1.97 19.20 -10.34
C LEU A 83 -3.21 18.30 -10.22
N SER A 84 -3.83 18.23 -9.04
CA SER A 84 -5.08 17.48 -8.85
C SER A 84 -6.23 18.06 -9.66
N SER A 85 -6.33 19.39 -9.75
CA SER A 85 -7.42 20.07 -10.44
C SER A 85 -7.29 19.99 -11.96
N ALA A 86 -6.09 19.77 -12.49
CA ALA A 86 -5.81 19.64 -13.92
C ALA A 86 -6.53 18.43 -14.57
N GLY A 87 -6.73 17.35 -13.82
CA GLY A 87 -7.52 16.17 -14.24
C GLY A 87 -9.05 16.39 -14.27
N GLY A 88 -9.51 17.47 -13.66
CA GLY A 88 -10.93 17.76 -13.49
C GLY A 88 -11.51 17.15 -12.21
N GLY A 89 -12.53 17.80 -11.65
CA GLY A 89 -13.09 17.49 -10.32
C GLY A 89 -13.82 16.15 -10.20
N SER A 90 -13.96 15.39 -11.30
CA SER A 90 -14.43 14.00 -11.29
C SER A 90 -13.31 13.02 -10.98
N GLU A 91 -12.05 13.34 -11.21
CA GLU A 91 -10.91 12.45 -10.98
C GLU A 91 -10.36 12.69 -9.57
N ARG A 92 -10.87 11.91 -8.61
CA ARG A 92 -10.64 12.19 -7.18
C ARG A 92 -9.64 11.28 -6.51
N GLY A 93 -8.89 10.49 -7.28
CA GLY A 93 -7.90 9.55 -6.75
C GLY A 93 -8.28 8.08 -6.91
N TYR A 94 -9.51 7.75 -7.31
CA TYR A 94 -9.95 6.37 -7.50
C TYR A 94 -9.54 5.84 -8.88
N ILE A 95 -9.16 4.56 -8.98
CA ILE A 95 -8.62 3.99 -10.23
C ILE A 95 -9.38 2.77 -10.77
N GLU A 96 -10.46 2.34 -10.13
CA GLU A 96 -11.25 1.18 -10.55
C GLU A 96 -12.62 1.58 -11.13
N ASP A 97 -13.41 0.58 -11.51
CA ASP A 97 -14.78 0.74 -12.00
C ASP A 97 -15.69 1.50 -11.01
N THR A 98 -16.64 2.27 -11.54
CA THR A 98 -17.55 3.12 -10.74
C THR A 98 -18.71 2.34 -10.07
N SER A 99 -18.84 1.05 -10.33
CA SER A 99 -19.86 0.19 -9.73
C SER A 99 -19.64 0.03 -8.22
N ALA A 100 -20.63 0.42 -7.43
CA ALA A 100 -20.59 0.35 -5.97
C ALA A 100 -20.19 -1.04 -5.42
N SER A 101 -20.66 -2.13 -6.04
CA SER A 101 -20.30 -3.48 -5.62
C SER A 101 -18.84 -3.84 -5.94
N VAL A 102 -18.35 -3.41 -7.10
CA VAL A 102 -16.95 -3.58 -7.50
C VAL A 102 -16.05 -2.77 -6.57
N ILE A 103 -16.44 -1.53 -6.30
CA ILE A 103 -15.72 -0.63 -5.40
C ILE A 103 -15.54 -1.22 -4.02
N ARG A 104 -16.63 -1.71 -3.42
CA ARG A 104 -16.57 -2.35 -2.10
C ARG A 104 -15.61 -3.53 -2.12
N THR A 105 -15.71 -4.38 -3.14
CA THR A 105 -14.85 -5.56 -3.28
C THR A 105 -13.38 -5.18 -3.51
N ALA A 106 -13.11 -4.11 -4.27
CA ALA A 106 -11.77 -3.61 -4.51
C ALA A 106 -11.10 -3.14 -3.22
N ILE A 107 -11.80 -2.36 -2.40
CA ILE A 107 -11.28 -1.87 -1.11
C ILE A 107 -11.17 -3.01 -0.08
N GLU A 108 -12.24 -3.79 0.09
CA GLU A 108 -12.34 -4.81 1.15
C GLU A 108 -11.60 -6.09 0.82
N SER A 109 -11.36 -6.45 -0.45
CA SER A 109 -10.72 -7.71 -0.82
C SER A 109 -9.48 -7.54 -1.69
N GLY A 110 -9.16 -6.31 -2.12
CA GLY A 110 -8.07 -6.07 -3.07
C GLY A 110 -8.41 -6.57 -4.48
N TYR A 111 -9.70 -6.65 -4.82
CA TYR A 111 -10.09 -6.97 -6.20
C TYR A 111 -9.67 -5.85 -7.15
N GLN A 112 -9.23 -6.23 -8.36
CA GLN A 112 -8.91 -5.29 -9.43
C GLN A 112 -9.65 -5.70 -10.70
N THR A 113 -10.17 -4.72 -11.44
CA THR A 113 -10.81 -4.96 -12.74
C THR A 113 -9.81 -5.06 -13.88
N TYR A 114 -8.59 -4.54 -13.69
CA TYR A 114 -7.51 -4.60 -14.65
C TYR A 114 -6.14 -4.71 -13.98
N THR A 115 -5.14 -5.08 -14.77
CA THR A 115 -3.75 -5.15 -14.32
C THR A 115 -3.15 -3.76 -14.17
N VAL A 116 -2.56 -3.48 -13.02
CA VAL A 116 -1.80 -2.26 -12.77
C VAL A 116 -0.32 -2.61 -12.77
N GLU A 117 0.48 -1.88 -13.53
CA GLU A 117 1.93 -2.09 -13.63
C GLU A 117 2.70 -0.78 -13.48
N VAL A 118 3.88 -0.86 -12.88
CA VAL A 118 4.82 0.26 -12.81
C VAL A 118 5.29 0.59 -14.23
N GLY A 119 5.19 1.87 -14.60
CA GLY A 119 5.41 2.37 -15.96
C GLY A 119 4.14 2.40 -16.83
N GLY A 120 3.07 1.69 -16.43
CA GLY A 120 1.77 1.76 -17.07
C GLY A 120 0.96 2.99 -16.63
N THR A 121 -0.24 3.16 -17.18
CA THR A 121 -1.17 4.24 -16.81
C THR A 121 -2.35 3.69 -16.00
N VAL A 122 -2.82 4.45 -15.01
CA VAL A 122 -4.09 4.17 -14.33
C VAL A 122 -5.22 5.00 -14.92
N ASN A 123 -6.42 4.42 -14.94
CA ASN A 123 -7.61 5.11 -15.40
C ASN A 123 -8.30 5.75 -14.20
N MET A 124 -8.20 7.07 -14.07
CA MET A 124 -8.85 7.79 -12.98
C MET A 124 -10.38 7.78 -13.17
N THR A 125 -11.12 7.45 -12.11
CA THR A 125 -12.58 7.53 -12.11
C THR A 125 -13.08 8.31 -10.89
N GLY A 126 -14.36 8.68 -10.91
CA GLY A 126 -14.99 9.41 -9.79
C GLY A 126 -15.48 8.53 -8.66
N GLY A 127 -15.57 7.22 -8.91
CA GLY A 127 -15.99 6.24 -7.92
C GLY A 127 -17.37 6.51 -7.30
N ALA A 128 -17.60 5.94 -6.11
CA ALA A 128 -18.87 6.01 -5.38
C ALA A 128 -18.63 6.30 -3.90
N LYS A 129 -18.31 7.57 -3.60
CA LYS A 129 -17.90 8.09 -2.29
C LYS A 129 -18.50 7.42 -1.06
N GLN A 130 -19.82 7.29 -0.94
CA GLN A 130 -20.41 6.70 0.27
C GLN A 130 -20.06 5.21 0.42
N THR A 131 -20.11 4.47 -0.68
CA THR A 131 -19.75 3.06 -0.69
C THR A 131 -18.26 2.85 -0.43
N GLU A 132 -17.41 3.71 -1.00
CA GLU A 132 -15.97 3.70 -0.74
C GLU A 132 -15.64 3.95 0.73
N LEU A 133 -16.30 4.95 1.32
CA LEU A 133 -16.10 5.30 2.71
C LEU A 133 -16.47 4.14 3.64
N ASP A 134 -17.65 3.55 3.44
CA ASP A 134 -18.11 2.43 4.25
C ASP A 134 -17.17 1.22 4.09
N ALA A 135 -16.70 0.96 2.86
CA ALA A 135 -15.73 -0.10 2.57
C ALA A 135 -14.36 0.16 3.20
N LEU A 136 -13.90 1.42 3.21
CA LEU A 136 -12.63 1.82 3.83
C LEU A 136 -12.69 1.68 5.35
N ILE A 137 -13.80 2.09 5.96
CA ILE A 137 -14.06 1.90 7.40
C ILE A 137 -14.08 0.39 7.73
N ASN A 138 -14.76 -0.43 6.92
CA ASN A 138 -14.75 -1.88 7.10
C ASN A 138 -13.34 -2.46 6.96
N ARG A 139 -12.56 -2.00 5.98
CA ARG A 139 -11.17 -2.43 5.77
C ARG A 139 -10.28 -2.12 6.97
N VAL A 140 -10.44 -0.93 7.56
CA VAL A 140 -9.76 -0.55 8.80
C VAL A 140 -10.22 -1.44 9.97
N GLY A 141 -11.52 -1.70 10.10
CA GLY A 141 -12.08 -2.55 11.16
C GLY A 141 -11.74 -4.05 11.05
N GLN A 142 -11.23 -4.51 9.91
CA GLN A 142 -10.67 -5.86 9.75
C GLN A 142 -9.24 -5.99 10.32
N ASP A 143 -8.59 -4.88 10.66
CA ASP A 143 -7.30 -4.89 11.34
C ASP A 143 -7.46 -5.17 12.82
N THR A 144 -6.52 -5.92 13.38
CA THR A 144 -6.45 -6.15 14.84
C THR A 144 -5.95 -4.92 15.61
N ASP A 145 -5.37 -3.94 14.93
CA ASP A 145 -5.09 -2.59 15.43
C ASP A 145 -5.74 -1.50 14.53
N PRO A 146 -7.04 -1.21 14.76
CA PRO A 146 -7.74 -0.18 13.99
C PRO A 146 -7.54 1.25 14.52
N TYR A 147 -6.73 1.43 15.58
CA TYR A 147 -6.67 2.70 16.33
C TYR A 147 -5.33 3.44 16.24
N SER A 148 -4.21 2.75 15.97
CA SER A 148 -2.92 3.44 15.81
C SER A 148 -3.02 4.52 14.74
N ALA A 149 -2.68 5.76 15.09
CA ALA A 149 -2.75 6.92 14.21
C ALA A 149 -1.51 7.08 13.33
N THR A 150 -0.41 6.41 13.68
CA THR A 150 0.82 6.43 12.88
C THR A 150 1.36 5.02 12.69
N TYR A 151 2.19 4.82 11.66
CA TYR A 151 2.90 3.57 11.41
C TYR A 151 3.90 3.26 12.52
N ALA A 152 4.52 4.30 13.09
CA ALA A 152 5.38 4.12 14.27
C ALA A 152 4.60 3.49 15.43
N ASP A 153 3.40 4.00 15.74
CA ASP A 153 2.55 3.45 16.80
C ASP A 153 2.06 2.04 16.45
N TYR A 154 1.67 1.82 15.19
CA TYR A 154 1.19 0.53 14.68
C TYR A 154 2.23 -0.60 14.85
N VAL A 155 3.50 -0.32 14.53
CA VAL A 155 4.60 -1.27 14.70
C VAL A 155 4.98 -1.43 16.17
N ASN A 156 5.05 -0.33 16.93
CA ASN A 156 5.42 -0.37 18.34
C ASN A 156 4.38 -1.13 19.19
N GLY A 157 3.10 -1.01 18.85
CA GLY A 157 2.02 -1.77 19.47
C GLY A 157 2.12 -3.26 19.18
N GLY A 158 2.56 -3.64 17.98
CA GLY A 158 2.79 -5.05 17.62
C GLY A 158 1.53 -5.92 17.60
N HIS A 159 0.35 -5.29 17.56
CA HIS A 159 -0.95 -5.97 17.58
C HIS A 159 -1.64 -5.98 16.20
N GLY A 160 -1.17 -5.18 15.24
CA GLY A 160 -1.73 -5.09 13.90
C GLY A 160 -1.45 -6.32 13.03
N ASN A 161 -2.43 -6.75 12.25
CA ASN A 161 -2.34 -7.92 11.36
C ASN A 161 -1.93 -7.53 9.92
N GLY A 162 -1.54 -6.28 9.70
CA GLY A 162 -1.12 -5.72 8.41
C GLY A 162 -2.26 -5.26 7.51
N ARG A 163 -3.52 -5.34 7.95
CA ARG A 163 -4.67 -5.07 7.09
C ARG A 163 -4.73 -3.60 6.67
N ARG A 164 -4.35 -2.66 7.53
CA ARG A 164 -4.25 -1.23 7.20
C ARG A 164 -2.99 -0.86 6.42
N LEU A 165 -2.00 -1.74 6.35
CA LEU A 165 -0.79 -1.55 5.55
C LEU A 165 -1.03 -2.01 4.11
N VAL A 166 -1.49 -1.07 3.29
CA VAL A 166 -2.00 -1.35 1.94
C VAL A 166 -0.99 -0.96 0.87
N PRO A 167 -0.89 -1.73 -0.24
CA PRO A 167 -0.14 -1.30 -1.40
C PRO A 167 -0.98 -0.36 -2.25
N VAL A 168 -0.40 0.77 -2.64
CA VAL A 168 -1.07 1.82 -3.42
C VAL A 168 -0.15 2.25 -4.57
N PRO A 169 -0.66 2.33 -5.82
CA PRO A 169 0.09 2.91 -6.93
C PRO A 169 0.21 4.43 -6.79
N ILE A 170 1.41 4.96 -6.88
CA ILE A 170 1.70 6.41 -6.94
C ILE A 170 1.80 6.79 -8.40
N ASN A 171 1.04 7.79 -8.85
CA ASN A 171 0.99 8.20 -10.25
C ASN A 171 1.56 9.62 -10.49
N SER A 172 1.94 9.90 -11.73
CA SER A 172 2.53 11.19 -12.15
C SER A 172 1.55 12.38 -12.20
N GLY A 173 0.25 12.15 -12.05
CA GLY A 173 -0.80 13.12 -12.31
C GLY A 173 -1.13 13.33 -13.81
N TYR A 174 -2.07 14.24 -14.05
CA TYR A 174 -2.54 14.63 -15.38
C TYR A 174 -1.37 15.12 -16.26
N PRO A 175 -1.33 14.82 -17.57
CA PRO A 175 -2.34 14.09 -18.35
C PRO A 175 -2.16 12.57 -18.40
N ASN A 176 -1.03 12.04 -17.91
CA ASN A 176 -0.62 10.68 -18.25
C ASN A 176 -0.95 9.63 -17.20
N TYR A 177 -1.12 10.05 -15.93
CA TYR A 177 -1.40 9.16 -14.80
C TYR A 177 -0.50 7.92 -14.77
N THR A 178 0.78 8.10 -15.10
CA THR A 178 1.74 6.99 -15.17
C THR A 178 2.08 6.53 -13.77
N VAL A 179 1.96 5.22 -13.50
CA VAL A 179 2.36 4.61 -12.24
C VAL A 179 3.87 4.65 -12.13
N LEU A 180 4.37 5.48 -11.23
CA LEU A 180 5.81 5.61 -11.00
C LEU A 180 6.33 4.52 -10.06
N GLN A 181 5.49 4.09 -9.11
CA GLN A 181 5.81 3.06 -8.14
C GLN A 181 4.55 2.56 -7.43
N ILE A 182 4.63 1.38 -6.83
CA ILE A 182 3.65 0.89 -5.85
C ILE A 182 4.34 0.83 -4.50
N SER A 183 3.72 1.43 -3.49
CA SER A 183 4.33 1.58 -2.15
C SER A 183 3.31 1.38 -1.04
N ALA A 184 3.81 1.19 0.18
CA ALA A 184 3.01 1.00 1.38
C ALA A 184 2.45 2.32 1.88
N PHE A 185 1.16 2.30 2.20
CA PHE A 185 0.49 3.33 2.97
C PHE A 185 -0.20 2.70 4.17
N LEU A 186 -0.20 3.40 5.30
CA LEU A 186 -1.03 3.04 6.44
C LEU A 186 -2.33 3.84 6.36
N LEU A 187 -3.46 3.13 6.28
CA LEU A 187 -4.78 3.75 6.40
C LEU A 187 -4.96 4.32 7.80
N GLU A 188 -5.53 5.51 7.93
CA GLU A 188 -5.85 6.17 9.20
C GLU A 188 -6.97 5.44 9.97
N PRO A 189 -7.17 5.74 11.27
CA PRO A 189 -8.31 5.23 12.02
C PRO A 189 -9.63 5.65 11.38
N ALA A 190 -10.65 4.79 11.46
CA ALA A 190 -11.94 5.01 10.78
C ALA A 190 -12.60 6.36 11.13
N SER A 191 -12.34 6.89 12.33
CA SER A 191 -12.88 8.17 12.79
C SER A 191 -12.34 9.39 12.06
N THR A 192 -11.23 9.27 11.32
CA THR A 192 -10.65 10.39 10.55
C THR A 192 -11.31 10.55 9.18
N TYR A 193 -11.94 9.50 8.67
CA TYR A 193 -12.60 9.51 7.38
C TYR A 193 -14.02 10.10 7.49
N ASP A 194 -14.16 11.36 7.05
CA ASP A 194 -15.43 12.08 7.08
C ASP A 194 -16.35 11.75 5.88
N LYS A 195 -17.67 11.84 6.13
CA LYS A 195 -18.75 11.71 5.15
C LYS A 195 -18.93 12.95 4.27
N GLY A 196 -18.18 14.03 4.49
CA GLY A 196 -18.24 15.27 3.70
C GLY A 196 -17.70 15.13 2.27
N GLY A 197 -18.38 15.73 1.28
CA GLY A 197 -17.93 15.71 -0.13
C GLY A 197 -16.65 16.52 -0.35
N ASN A 198 -16.44 17.50 0.53
CA ASN A 198 -15.34 18.44 0.51
C ASN A 198 -14.21 18.05 1.46
N SER A 199 -14.20 16.82 1.96
CA SER A 199 -13.16 16.29 2.85
C SER A 199 -12.24 15.38 2.05
N ALA A 200 -10.93 15.57 2.23
CA ALA A 200 -9.91 14.68 1.68
C ALA A 200 -9.79 13.42 2.56
N TRP A 201 -9.39 12.30 1.97
CA TRP A 201 -9.04 11.09 2.70
C TRP A 201 -7.55 10.87 2.62
N CYS A 202 -6.92 10.77 3.78
CA CYS A 202 -5.48 10.68 3.91
C CYS A 202 -5.04 9.27 4.31
N ALA A 203 -3.79 8.96 4.00
CA ALA A 203 -3.07 7.82 4.53
C ALA A 203 -1.59 8.19 4.69
N GLU A 204 -0.94 7.58 5.67
CA GLU A 204 0.48 7.81 5.93
C GLU A 204 1.31 7.04 4.90
N TYR A 205 2.23 7.73 4.23
CA TYR A 205 3.21 7.07 3.38
C TYR A 205 4.26 6.36 4.23
N VAL A 206 4.43 5.05 4.02
CA VAL A 206 5.33 4.22 4.85
C VAL A 206 6.63 3.88 4.11
N GLY A 207 6.58 3.78 2.78
CA GLY A 207 7.71 3.36 1.94
C GLY A 207 7.50 1.96 1.36
N ALA A 208 8.43 1.02 1.58
CA ALA A 208 8.35 -0.29 0.96
C ALA A 208 7.19 -1.16 1.49
N TRP A 209 6.42 -1.76 0.59
CA TRP A 209 5.37 -2.74 0.90
C TRP A 209 5.85 -4.17 0.66
N VAL A 210 5.45 -5.10 1.52
CA VAL A 210 5.73 -6.53 1.35
C VAL A 210 4.43 -7.32 1.38
N LYS A 211 4.19 -8.15 0.35
CA LYS A 211 2.98 -8.97 0.24
C LYS A 211 2.85 -9.89 1.44
N GLY A 212 1.74 -9.73 2.17
CA GLY A 212 1.38 -10.55 3.33
C GLY A 212 2.12 -10.20 4.63
N ALA A 213 2.92 -9.13 4.66
CA ALA A 213 3.60 -8.68 5.87
C ALA A 213 2.75 -7.64 6.63
N ALA A 214 2.84 -7.68 7.97
CA ALA A 214 2.27 -6.63 8.83
C ALA A 214 3.17 -5.39 8.96
N ASN A 215 4.37 -5.44 8.39
CA ASN A 215 5.38 -4.39 8.48
C ASN A 215 5.91 -4.05 7.09
N LYS A 216 6.51 -2.87 6.98
CA LYS A 216 7.20 -2.40 5.79
C LYS A 216 8.37 -3.28 5.38
N GLY A 217 8.75 -3.18 4.12
CA GLY A 217 9.93 -3.83 3.56
C GLY A 217 11.25 -3.30 4.10
N ALA A 218 12.33 -4.03 3.83
CA ALA A 218 13.67 -3.61 4.23
C ALA A 218 14.23 -2.53 3.31
N SER A 219 13.72 -2.44 2.08
CA SER A 219 14.02 -1.37 1.13
C SER A 219 13.36 -0.04 1.51
N ASP A 220 13.87 1.05 0.95
CA ASP A 220 13.32 2.40 1.20
C ASP A 220 11.89 2.55 0.64
N SER A 221 11.64 2.07 -0.58
CA SER A 221 10.33 2.12 -1.24
C SER A 221 10.11 0.98 -2.23
N GLY A 222 8.88 0.87 -2.77
CA GLY A 222 8.51 -0.14 -3.75
C GLY A 222 7.65 -1.26 -3.14
N ALA A 223 7.33 -2.26 -3.96
CA ALA A 223 6.51 -3.39 -3.54
C ALA A 223 7.27 -4.70 -3.76
N PHE A 224 7.15 -5.63 -2.81
CA PHE A 224 7.97 -6.84 -2.79
C PHE A 224 7.17 -8.07 -2.38
N VAL A 225 7.63 -9.25 -2.80
CA VAL A 225 7.18 -10.55 -2.31
C VAL A 225 8.34 -11.25 -1.60
N PRO A 226 8.12 -11.88 -0.43
CA PRO A 226 9.14 -12.71 0.18
C PRO A 226 9.38 -13.95 -0.70
N ARG A 227 10.65 -14.22 -1.01
CA ARG A 227 11.07 -15.43 -1.72
C ARG A 227 12.18 -16.12 -0.94
N LEU A 228 12.16 -17.45 -0.98
CA LEU A 228 13.33 -18.23 -0.60
C LEU A 228 14.37 -18.09 -1.71
N VAL A 229 15.54 -17.59 -1.34
CA VAL A 229 16.72 -17.45 -2.21
C VAL A 229 17.74 -18.51 -1.81
N LYS A 230 18.32 -19.14 -2.82
CA LYS A 230 19.41 -20.10 -2.72
C LYS A 230 20.56 -19.60 -3.57
#